data_AF-A0A9D9FVX3-F1
#
_entry.id   AF-A0A9D9FVX3-F1
#
_cell.length_a   1.000
_cell.length_b   1.000
_cell.length_c   1.000
_cell.angle_alpha   90.00
_cell.angle_beta   90.00
_cell.angle_gamma   90.00
#
_symmetry.space_group_name_H-M   'P 1'
#
loop_
_entity.id
_entity.type
_entity.pdbx_description
1 polymer ?
#
loop_
_entity_poly.entity_id
_entity_poly.type
_entity_poly.pdbx_seq_one_letter_code
_entity_poly.pdbx_strand_id
1 'polypeptide(L)'
;MTDAVWQIEKRRRELSLSQSRLASMAGISASHYSDLVGRKHEPRRDTIAKLKTALARHARGEKPNTPSLIYRLCLVAVCQAENVAVSEVLAQEPSRRATFDPVWKQAADIRGQALYLAHVFCGVPQAQLAAAAGLTNAAVSLAMNRIEEACEPDDEPLFQLVETAIGGL
;
A
#
# COMPACT_ATOMS: atom_id res chain seq x y z
N MET A 1 4.32 6.33 28.74
CA MET A 1 3.56 6.69 27.53
C MET A 1 4.24 7.94 27.02
N THR A 2 5.04 7.90 25.95
CA THR A 2 5.52 9.16 25.37
C THR A 2 4.27 9.89 24.91
N ASP A 3 3.91 10.99 25.57
CA ASP A 3 2.62 11.68 25.45
C ASP A 3 2.17 11.80 23.99
N ALA A 4 3.11 12.11 23.10
CA ALA A 4 2.89 12.22 21.66
C ALA A 4 2.24 10.99 20.97
N VAL A 5 2.67 9.75 21.25
CA VAL A 5 2.12 8.55 20.55
C VAL A 5 0.69 8.29 21.01
N TRP A 6 0.38 8.55 22.27
CA TRP A 6 -0.98 8.41 22.78
C TRP A 6 -1.93 9.45 22.20
N GLN A 7 -1.51 10.70 22.09
CA GLN A 7 -2.31 11.75 21.44
C GLN A 7 -2.62 11.37 19.97
N ILE A 8 -1.63 10.81 19.25
CA ILE A 8 -1.81 10.30 17.89
C ILE A 8 -2.83 9.16 17.87
N GLU A 9 -2.71 8.16 18.74
CA GLU A 9 -3.60 7.00 18.80
C GLU A 9 -5.04 7.41 19.19
N LYS A 10 -5.20 8.33 20.14
CA LYS A 10 -6.49 8.91 20.51
C LYS A 10 -7.14 9.58 19.29
N ARG A 11 -6.40 10.46 18.61
CA ARG A 11 -6.92 11.18 17.44
C ARG A 11 -7.24 10.25 16.26
N ARG A 12 -6.43 9.21 16.04
CA ARG A 12 -6.70 8.18 15.02
C ARG A 12 -8.06 7.51 15.26
N ARG A 13 -8.35 7.13 16.51
CA ARG A 13 -9.62 6.49 16.90
C ARG A 13 -10.81 7.43 16.72
N GLU A 14 -10.69 8.69 17.10
CA GLU A 14 -11.72 9.72 16.86
C GLU A 14 -12.06 9.86 15.38
N LEU A 15 -11.06 9.71 14.50
CA LEU A 15 -11.23 9.77 13.04
C LEU A 15 -11.61 8.41 12.42
N SER A 16 -11.86 7.37 13.21
CA SER A 16 -12.19 6.02 12.73
C SER A 16 -11.19 5.43 11.70
N LEU A 17 -9.92 5.85 11.77
CA LEU A 17 -8.85 5.38 10.88
C LEU A 17 -8.28 4.06 11.39
N SER A 18 -8.01 3.06 10.55
CA SER A 18 -7.24 1.87 10.99
C SER A 18 -5.76 2.24 11.25
N GLN A 19 -5.07 1.41 12.06
CA GLN A 19 -3.64 1.59 12.31
C GLN A 19 -2.80 1.42 11.02
N SER A 20 -3.14 0.42 10.20
CA SER A 20 -2.50 0.18 8.90
C SER A 20 -2.65 1.35 7.94
N ARG A 21 -3.84 1.95 7.91
CA ARG A 21 -4.12 3.11 7.04
C ARG A 21 -3.33 4.33 7.49
N LEU A 22 -3.29 4.64 8.79
CA LEU A 22 -2.46 5.74 9.27
C LEU A 22 -0.97 5.50 8.99
N ALA A 23 -0.48 4.27 9.21
CA ALA A 23 0.90 3.91 8.94
C ALA A 23 1.26 4.09 7.45
N SER A 24 0.41 3.61 6.54
CA SER A 24 0.56 3.81 5.08
C SER A 24 0.56 5.29 4.71
N MET A 25 -0.39 6.08 5.22
CA MET A 25 -0.43 7.53 4.96
C MET A 25 0.80 8.27 5.49
N ALA A 26 1.40 7.77 6.56
CA ALA A 26 2.64 8.30 7.14
C ALA A 26 3.92 7.73 6.50
N GLY A 27 3.80 6.80 5.54
CA GLY A 27 4.94 6.14 4.90
C GLY A 27 5.78 5.30 5.87
N ILE A 28 5.15 4.66 6.86
CA ILE A 28 5.82 3.75 7.81
C ILE A 28 5.12 2.39 7.81
N SER A 29 5.82 1.34 8.26
CA SER A 29 5.21 0.01 8.33
C SER A 29 4.16 -0.08 9.45
N ALA A 30 3.09 -0.83 9.19
CA ALA A 30 2.03 -1.06 10.16
C ALA A 30 2.54 -1.76 11.44
N SER A 31 3.44 -2.74 11.31
CA SER A 31 4.07 -3.42 12.44
C SER A 31 4.88 -2.45 13.32
N HIS A 32 5.68 -1.58 12.69
CA HIS A 32 6.44 -0.57 13.43
C HIS A 32 5.49 0.36 14.19
N TYR A 33 4.40 0.81 13.57
CA TYR A 33 3.40 1.62 14.27
C TYR A 33 2.75 0.87 15.44
N SER A 34 2.40 -0.41 15.27
CA SER A 34 1.88 -1.27 16.33
C SER A 34 2.88 -1.40 17.50
N ASP A 35 4.17 -1.54 17.22
CA ASP A 35 5.21 -1.62 18.24
C ASP A 35 5.39 -0.29 19.01
N LEU A 36 5.22 0.85 18.34
CA LEU A 36 5.20 2.17 18.98
C LEU A 36 4.01 2.33 19.92
N VAL A 37 2.82 1.90 19.49
CA VAL A 37 1.61 1.91 20.34
C VAL A 37 1.78 0.96 21.53
N GLY A 38 2.38 -0.21 21.30
CA GLY A 38 2.72 -1.21 22.32
C GLY A 38 3.92 -0.84 23.20
N ARG A 39 4.57 0.32 22.97
CA ARG A 39 5.74 0.82 23.70
C ARG A 39 6.96 -0.12 23.68
N LYS A 40 7.11 -0.94 22.64
CA LYS A 40 8.31 -1.76 22.50
C LYS A 40 9.55 -0.93 22.14
N HIS A 41 9.33 0.22 21.51
CA HIS A 41 10.39 1.13 21.09
C HIS A 41 10.04 2.60 21.34
N GLU A 42 11.07 3.42 21.56
CA GLU A 42 10.95 4.87 21.63
C GLU A 42 10.74 5.44 20.21
N PRO A 43 9.68 6.21 19.96
CA PRO A 43 9.43 6.82 18.65
C PRO A 43 10.48 7.89 18.33
N ARG A 44 11.07 7.83 17.13
CA ARG A 44 11.91 8.93 16.62
C ARG A 44 11.06 10.18 16.35
N ARG A 45 11.65 11.37 16.53
CA ARG A 45 10.97 12.67 16.28
C ARG A 45 10.38 12.74 14.86
N ASP A 46 11.12 12.26 13.87
CA ASP A 46 10.67 12.18 12.47
C ASP A 46 9.42 11.31 12.29
N THR A 47 9.38 10.14 12.94
CA THR A 47 8.21 9.24 12.89
C THR A 47 6.96 9.89 13.48
N ILE A 48 7.11 10.60 14.61
CA ILE A 48 6.01 11.38 15.21
C ILE A 48 5.53 12.46 14.24
N ALA A 49 6.44 13.19 13.60
CA ALA A 49 6.10 14.24 12.65
C ALA A 49 5.32 13.69 11.44
N LYS A 50 5.76 12.57 10.87
CA LYS A 50 5.07 11.87 9.77
C LYS A 50 3.65 11.44 10.15
N LEU A 51 3.50 10.81 11.31
CA LEU A 51 2.18 10.38 11.83
C LEU A 51 1.23 11.56 12.07
N LYS A 52 1.71 12.64 12.70
CA LYS A 52 0.91 13.85 12.91
C LYS A 52 0.49 14.49 11.58
N THR A 53 1.40 14.54 10.62
CA THR A 53 1.14 15.10 9.28
C THR A 53 0.07 14.28 8.56
N ALA A 54 0.19 12.95 8.57
CA ALA A 54 -0.79 12.05 7.97
C ALA A 54 -2.18 12.20 8.59
N LEU A 55 -2.28 12.27 9.93
CA LEU A 55 -3.54 12.53 10.63
C LEU A 55 -4.16 13.88 10.24
N ALA A 56 -3.34 14.94 10.20
CA ALA A 56 -3.82 16.27 9.86
C ALA A 56 -4.34 16.33 8.40
N ARG A 57 -3.64 15.68 7.46
CA ARG A 57 -4.10 15.53 6.07
C ARG A 57 -5.43 14.81 5.99
N HIS A 58 -5.57 13.69 6.70
CA HIS A 58 -6.82 12.93 6.74
C HIS A 58 -7.97 13.76 7.30
N ALA A 59 -7.75 14.46 8.41
CA ALA A 59 -8.77 15.27 9.06
C ALA A 59 -9.28 16.42 8.19
N ARG A 60 -8.44 16.94 7.28
CA ARG A 60 -8.84 17.95 6.28
C ARG A 60 -9.57 17.37 5.06
N GLY A 61 -9.70 16.05 4.95
CA GLY A 61 -10.26 15.41 3.75
C GLY A 61 -9.36 15.59 2.52
N GLU A 62 -8.05 15.74 2.71
CA GLU A 62 -7.11 15.91 1.60
C GLU A 62 -7.18 14.68 0.68
N LYS A 63 -7.30 14.93 -0.63
CA LYS A 63 -7.40 13.86 -1.63
C LYS A 63 -6.11 13.03 -1.65
N PRO A 64 -6.18 11.73 -1.98
CA PRO A 64 -4.98 10.92 -2.14
C PRO A 64 -4.04 11.55 -3.16
N ASN A 65 -2.73 11.47 -2.92
CA ASN A 65 -1.75 11.94 -3.90
C ASN A 65 -1.79 11.08 -5.17
N THR A 66 -1.25 11.62 -6.27
CA THR A 66 -1.25 10.96 -7.58
C THR A 66 -0.71 9.53 -7.56
N PRO A 67 0.42 9.20 -6.89
CA PRO A 67 0.89 7.82 -6.80
C PRO A 67 -0.10 6.87 -6.12
N SER A 68 -0.77 7.34 -5.06
CA SER A 68 -1.82 6.55 -4.40
C SER A 68 -3.03 6.35 -5.29
N LEU A 69 -3.44 7.38 -6.06
CA LEU A 69 -4.54 7.25 -7.00
C LEU A 69 -4.21 6.25 -8.11
N ILE A 70 -3.04 6.37 -8.74
CA ILE A 70 -2.58 5.46 -9.80
C ILE A 70 -2.54 4.03 -9.28
N TYR A 71 -1.87 3.79 -8.14
CA TYR A 71 -1.83 2.45 -7.55
C TYR A 71 -3.23 1.87 -7.29
N ARG A 72 -4.17 2.69 -6.78
CA ARG A 72 -5.54 2.24 -6.51
C ARG A 72 -6.31 1.93 -7.79
N LEU A 73 -6.11 2.70 -8.85
CA LEU A 73 -6.73 2.44 -10.16
C LEU A 73 -6.16 1.16 -10.79
N CYS A 74 -4.84 0.96 -10.76
CA CYS A 74 -4.22 -0.29 -11.20
C CYS A 74 -4.73 -1.49 -10.40
N LEU A 75 -4.90 -1.35 -9.08
CA LEU A 75 -5.47 -2.41 -8.24
C LEU A 75 -6.91 -2.74 -8.64
N VAL A 76 -7.73 -1.73 -8.96
CA VAL A 76 -9.10 -1.95 -9.47
C VAL A 76 -9.07 -2.71 -10.80
N ALA A 77 -8.19 -2.34 -11.72
CA ALA A 77 -8.07 -3.00 -13.03
C ALA A 77 -7.69 -4.49 -12.88
N VAL A 78 -6.70 -4.80 -12.05
CA VAL A 78 -6.32 -6.19 -11.75
C VAL A 78 -7.47 -6.96 -11.09
N CYS A 79 -8.12 -6.37 -10.08
CA CYS A 79 -9.26 -6.99 -9.41
C CYS A 79 -10.41 -7.29 -10.39
N GLN A 80 -10.64 -6.41 -11.36
CA GLN A 80 -11.65 -6.63 -12.41
C GLN A 80 -11.26 -7.76 -13.36
N ALA A 81 -10.00 -7.83 -13.79
CA ALA A 81 -9.50 -8.92 -14.64
C ALA A 81 -9.60 -10.29 -13.95
N GLU A 82 -9.29 -10.33 -12.64
CA GLU A 82 -9.34 -11.54 -11.82
C GLU A 82 -10.74 -11.85 -11.26
N ASN A 83 -11.74 -11.01 -11.54
CA ASN A 83 -13.10 -11.10 -10.98
C ASN A 83 -13.13 -11.21 -9.44
N VAL A 84 -12.26 -10.45 -8.76
CA VAL A 84 -12.16 -10.39 -7.29
C VAL A 84 -12.62 -9.02 -6.79
N ALA A 85 -13.34 -8.98 -5.68
CA ALA A 85 -13.75 -7.70 -5.09
C ALA A 85 -12.55 -6.97 -4.47
N VAL A 86 -12.36 -5.70 -4.82
CA VAL A 86 -11.27 -4.86 -4.27
C VAL A 86 -11.28 -4.84 -2.73
N SER A 87 -12.47 -4.83 -2.12
CA SER A 87 -12.62 -4.88 -0.67
C SER A 87 -12.01 -6.14 -0.03
N GLU A 88 -12.07 -7.28 -0.71
CA GLU A 88 -11.51 -8.54 -0.21
C GLU A 88 -9.99 -8.50 -0.21
N VAL A 89 -9.38 -8.00 -1.30
CA VAL A 89 -7.94 -7.81 -1.40
C VAL A 89 -7.43 -6.83 -0.33
N LEU A 90 -8.17 -5.74 -0.13
CA LEU A 90 -7.82 -4.72 0.87
C LEU A 90 -8.03 -5.17 2.31
N ALA A 91 -8.95 -6.10 2.56
CA ALA A 91 -9.12 -6.70 3.88
C ALA A 91 -7.91 -7.56 4.29
N GLN A 92 -7.17 -8.11 3.31
CA GLN A 92 -5.96 -8.89 3.57
C GLN A 92 -4.76 -7.99 3.83
N GLU A 93 -4.54 -7.58 5.08
CA GLU A 93 -3.41 -6.75 5.48
C GLU A 93 -2.05 -7.35 5.03
N PRO A 94 -1.21 -6.61 4.26
CA PRO A 94 0.06 -7.15 3.78
C PRO A 94 1.06 -7.44 4.91
N SER A 95 0.93 -6.71 6.03
CA SER A 95 1.77 -6.91 7.21
C SER A 95 1.56 -8.26 7.92
N ARG A 96 0.42 -8.94 7.68
CA ARG A 96 0.10 -10.24 8.29
C ARG A 96 1.04 -11.35 7.83
N ARG A 97 1.60 -11.25 6.62
CA ARG A 97 2.54 -12.23 6.02
C ARG A 97 2.09 -13.68 6.15
N ALA A 98 0.80 -13.94 5.98
CA ALA A 98 0.23 -15.28 6.07
C ALA A 98 0.47 -16.05 4.76
N THR A 99 1.73 -16.32 4.43
CA THR A 99 2.14 -16.89 3.13
C THR A 99 1.59 -18.29 2.85
N PHE A 100 1.15 -19.02 3.88
CA PHE A 100 0.50 -20.32 3.76
C PHE A 100 -1.02 -20.23 3.58
N ASP A 101 -1.62 -19.05 3.78
CA ASP A 101 -3.05 -18.83 3.55
C ASP A 101 -3.28 -18.53 2.05
N PRO A 102 -4.04 -19.37 1.32
CA PRO A 102 -4.25 -19.19 -0.10
C PRO A 102 -4.97 -17.88 -0.44
N VAL A 103 -5.90 -17.42 0.42
CA VAL A 103 -6.64 -16.15 0.20
C VAL A 103 -5.70 -14.96 0.36
N TRP A 104 -4.84 -15.00 1.40
CA TRP A 104 -3.85 -13.96 1.60
C TRP A 104 -2.83 -13.93 0.45
N LYS A 105 -2.41 -15.11 -0.04
CA LYS A 105 -1.47 -15.24 -1.16
C LYS A 105 -2.05 -14.65 -2.44
N GLN A 106 -3.28 -15.03 -2.81
CA GLN A 106 -3.96 -14.45 -3.97
C GLN A 106 -4.05 -12.92 -3.88
N ALA A 107 -4.43 -12.39 -2.70
CA ALA A 107 -4.46 -10.94 -2.48
C ALA A 107 -3.06 -10.29 -2.54
N ALA A 108 -2.00 -11.00 -2.16
CA ALA A 108 -0.62 -10.54 -2.31
C ALA A 108 -0.20 -10.49 -3.79
N ASP A 109 -0.58 -11.50 -4.58
CA ASP A 109 -0.24 -11.60 -6.00
C ASP A 109 -0.97 -10.51 -6.82
N ILE A 110 -2.28 -10.30 -6.58
CA ILE A 110 -3.05 -9.19 -7.18
C ILE A 110 -2.42 -7.82 -6.86
N ARG A 111 -1.96 -7.62 -5.62
CA ARG A 111 -1.25 -6.38 -5.26
C ARG A 111 0.09 -6.25 -5.96
N GLY A 112 0.81 -7.36 -6.17
CA GLY A 112 2.06 -7.42 -6.90
C GLY A 112 1.88 -6.96 -8.35
N GLN A 113 0.91 -7.53 -9.06
CA GLN A 113 0.55 -7.13 -10.43
C GLN A 113 0.14 -5.65 -10.48
N ALA A 114 -0.66 -5.17 -9.52
CA ALA A 114 -1.08 -3.76 -9.49
C ALA A 114 0.09 -2.80 -9.27
N LEU A 115 1.06 -3.18 -8.42
CA LEU A 115 2.30 -2.41 -8.24
C LEU A 115 3.14 -2.42 -9.53
N TYR A 116 3.19 -3.55 -10.23
CA TYR A 116 3.94 -3.71 -11.47
C TYR A 116 3.37 -2.80 -12.56
N LEU A 117 2.05 -2.85 -12.74
CA LEU A 117 1.33 -1.97 -13.67
C LEU A 117 1.61 -0.49 -13.41
N ALA A 118 1.48 -0.07 -12.14
CA ALA A 118 1.71 1.32 -11.75
C ALA A 118 3.17 1.77 -11.96
N HIS A 119 4.13 0.86 -11.82
CA HIS A 119 5.54 1.16 -12.01
C HIS A 119 5.92 1.21 -13.49
N VAL A 120 5.67 0.11 -14.20
CA VAL A 120 6.16 -0.11 -15.56
C VAL A 120 5.39 0.73 -16.57
N PHE A 121 4.06 0.73 -16.50
CA PHE A 121 3.23 1.41 -17.50
C PHE A 121 2.86 2.84 -17.12
N CYS A 122 2.73 3.13 -15.82
CA CYS A 122 2.37 4.49 -15.37
C CYS A 122 3.58 5.32 -14.87
N GLY A 123 4.79 4.75 -14.87
CA GLY A 123 6.02 5.48 -14.52
C GLY A 123 6.13 5.89 -13.05
N VAL A 124 5.36 5.30 -12.13
CA VAL A 124 5.41 5.69 -10.73
C VAL A 124 6.65 5.08 -10.06
N PRO A 125 7.50 5.87 -9.36
CA PRO A 125 8.68 5.32 -8.69
C PRO A 125 8.30 4.34 -7.56
N GLN A 126 9.04 3.22 -7.46
CA GLN A 126 8.79 2.18 -6.45
C GLN A 126 8.74 2.72 -5.00
N ALA A 127 9.58 3.71 -4.67
CA ALA A 127 9.58 4.35 -3.35
C ALA A 127 8.25 5.06 -3.02
N GLN A 128 7.59 5.62 -4.03
CA GLN A 128 6.27 6.26 -3.86
C GLN A 128 5.16 5.21 -3.78
N LEU A 129 5.29 4.11 -4.54
CA LEU A 129 4.37 2.98 -4.49
C LEU A 129 4.41 2.26 -3.13
N ALA A 130 5.58 2.16 -2.50
CA ALA A 130 5.70 1.58 -1.16
C ALA A 130 4.82 2.33 -0.15
N ALA A 131 4.87 3.67 -0.15
CA ALA A 131 3.99 4.48 0.69
C ALA A 131 2.50 4.30 0.33
N ALA A 132 2.18 4.34 -0.97
CA ALA A 132 0.81 4.18 -1.48
C ALA A 132 0.16 2.82 -1.10
N ALA A 133 0.95 1.75 -1.10
CA ALA A 133 0.50 0.40 -0.78
C ALA A 133 0.65 0.03 0.70
N GLY A 134 1.28 0.89 1.51
CA GLY A 134 1.56 0.57 2.92
C GLY A 134 2.63 -0.51 3.10
N LEU A 135 3.56 -0.61 2.15
CA LEU A 135 4.64 -1.59 2.10
C LEU A 135 6.00 -0.92 2.35
N THR A 136 7.03 -1.75 2.56
CA THR A 136 8.42 -1.28 2.54
C THR A 136 8.95 -1.30 1.12
N ASN A 137 9.98 -0.50 0.81
CA ASN A 137 10.63 -0.52 -0.51
C ASN A 137 11.12 -1.93 -0.88
N ALA A 138 11.69 -2.66 0.08
CA ALA A 138 12.14 -4.04 -0.14
C ALA A 138 10.97 -4.99 -0.46
N ALA A 139 9.81 -4.82 0.18
CA ALA A 139 8.63 -5.63 -0.13
C ALA A 139 8.08 -5.33 -1.54
N VAL A 140 8.13 -4.07 -1.98
CA VAL A 140 7.75 -3.70 -3.35
C VAL A 140 8.72 -4.33 -4.35
N SER A 141 10.04 -4.21 -4.13
CA SER A 141 11.04 -4.81 -5.01
C SER A 141 10.88 -6.33 -5.12
N LEU A 142 10.66 -7.03 -3.99
CA LEU A 142 10.39 -8.47 -4.02
C LEU A 142 9.10 -8.83 -4.76
N ALA A 143 8.07 -7.98 -4.70
CA ALA A 143 6.84 -8.18 -5.44
C ALA A 143 7.05 -7.97 -6.94
N MET A 144 7.83 -6.96 -7.37
CA MET A 144 8.18 -6.74 -8.77
C MET A 144 8.88 -7.96 -9.37
N ASN A 145 9.98 -8.38 -8.74
CA ASN A 145 10.79 -9.48 -9.25
C ASN A 145 9.97 -10.77 -9.38
N ARG A 146 9.02 -11.02 -8.46
CA ARG A 146 8.15 -12.19 -8.56
C ARG A 146 7.26 -12.16 -9.81
N ILE A 147 6.74 -10.98 -10.18
CA ILE A 147 5.92 -10.86 -11.39
C ILE A 147 6.79 -11.07 -12.63
N GLU A 148 7.95 -10.42 -12.68
CA GLU A 148 8.93 -10.56 -13.77
C GLU A 148 9.41 -12.01 -13.94
N GLU A 149 9.56 -12.77 -12.85
CA GLU A 149 9.91 -14.19 -12.89
C GLU A 149 8.74 -15.10 -13.30
N ALA A 150 7.50 -14.69 -13.04
CA ALA A 150 6.31 -15.52 -13.23
C ALA A 150 5.71 -15.39 -14.65
N CYS A 151 5.92 -14.27 -15.32
CA CYS A 151 5.27 -13.97 -16.58
C CYS A 151 6.09 -12.98 -17.40
N GLU A 152 6.29 -13.29 -18.69
CA GLU A 152 6.73 -12.29 -19.66
C GLU A 152 5.58 -11.29 -19.87
N PRO A 153 5.84 -9.97 -19.91
CA PRO A 153 4.76 -8.98 -20.02
C PRO A 153 3.82 -9.20 -21.21
N ASP A 154 4.34 -9.74 -22.30
CA ASP A 154 3.60 -10.05 -23.52
C ASP A 154 2.66 -11.25 -23.36
N ASP A 155 2.78 -12.05 -22.31
CA ASP A 155 1.92 -13.22 -22.08
C ASP A 155 0.69 -12.90 -21.21
N GLU A 156 0.64 -11.73 -20.57
CA GLU A 156 -0.43 -11.32 -19.66
C GLU A 156 -1.45 -10.41 -20.37
N PRO A 157 -2.71 -10.86 -20.62
CA PRO A 157 -3.70 -10.08 -21.37
C PRO A 157 -4.01 -8.72 -20.75
N LEU A 158 -3.99 -8.61 -19.42
CA LEU A 158 -4.21 -7.32 -18.76
C LEU A 158 -3.06 -6.34 -19.04
N PHE A 159 -1.83 -6.81 -19.09
CA PHE A 159 -0.67 -5.96 -19.31
C PHE A 159 -0.69 -5.43 -20.74
N GLN A 160 -0.97 -6.28 -21.72
CA GLN A 160 -1.18 -5.86 -23.11
C GLN A 160 -2.33 -4.83 -23.26
N LEU A 161 -3.45 -5.05 -22.55
CA LEU A 161 -4.58 -4.13 -22.59
C LEU A 161 -4.19 -2.74 -22.06
N VAL A 162 -3.49 -2.70 -20.92
CA VAL A 162 -3.02 -1.46 -20.31
C VAL A 162 -1.97 -0.78 -21.19
N GLU A 163 -1.04 -1.55 -21.75
CA GLU A 163 -0.05 -1.05 -22.70
C GLU A 163 -0.71 -0.43 -23.93
N THR A 164 -1.70 -1.10 -24.52
CA THR A 164 -2.45 -0.59 -25.67
C THR A 164 -3.18 0.72 -25.33
N ALA A 165 -3.77 0.79 -24.13
CA ALA A 165 -4.52 1.96 -23.69
C ALA A 165 -3.62 3.17 -23.36
N ILE A 166 -2.41 2.93 -22.83
CA ILE A 166 -1.49 3.98 -22.38
C ILE A 166 -0.44 4.32 -23.45
N GLY A 167 0.15 3.32 -24.11
CA GLY A 167 1.18 3.46 -25.14
C GLY A 167 0.67 4.09 -26.45
N GLY A 168 -0.64 4.32 -26.57
CA GLY A 168 -1.23 5.17 -27.60
C GLY A 168 -1.18 6.68 -27.31
N LEU A 169 -0.54 7.12 -26.21
CA LEU A 169 -0.31 8.52 -25.83
C LEU A 169 1.10 9.00 -26.19
#